data_AF-A0A7J8SDS2-F1
#
_entry.id   AF-A0A7J8SDS2-F1
#
_cell.length_a   1.000
_cell.length_b   1.000
_cell.length_c   1.000
_cell.angle_alpha   90.00
_cell.angle_beta   90.00
_cell.angle_gamma   90.00
#
_symmetry.space_group_name_H-M   'P 1'
#
loop_
_entity.id
_entity.type
_entity.pdbx_description
1 polymer ?
#
loop_
_entity_poly.entity_id
_entity_poly.type
_entity_poly.pdbx_seq_one_letter_code
_entity_poly.pdbx_strand_id
1 'polypeptide(L)'
;MEEMMKEKEGVWEEIVKENQLQKTSLQVVGNWWFTDAKLSAPLQVPLLSMNKSKEHGFLGFRNSRNSFVTWIDKMKAYKIVP
;
A
#
# COMPACT_ATOMS: atom_id res chain seq x y z
N MET A 1 4.23 -0.52 13.18
CA MET A 1 4.57 0.49 12.16
C MET A 1 4.30 1.89 12.69
N GLU A 2 3.13 2.15 13.27
CA GLU A 2 2.76 3.47 13.78
C GLU A 2 3.80 4.03 14.75
N GLU A 3 4.21 3.25 15.77
CA GLU A 3 5.26 3.70 16.70
C GLU A 3 6.62 3.86 16.02
N MET A 4 6.98 2.98 15.09
CA MET A 4 8.29 3.03 14.40
C MET A 4 8.42 4.23 13.46
N MET A 5 7.31 4.69 12.89
CA MET A 5 7.27 5.78 11.90
C MET A 5 7.01 7.14 12.53
N LYS A 6 6.81 7.20 13.86
CA LYS A 6 6.69 8.44 14.62
C LYS A 6 7.97 9.27 14.49
N GLU A 7 7.83 10.58 14.33
CA GLU A 7 8.94 11.54 14.22
C GLU A 7 9.89 11.27 13.02
N LYS A 8 9.42 10.55 11.99
CA LYS A 8 10.17 10.28 10.75
C LYS A 8 9.86 11.25 9.61
N GLU A 9 9.13 12.32 9.88
CA GLU A 9 8.78 13.35 8.91
C GLU A 9 10.01 13.95 8.24
N GLY A 10 11.02 14.33 9.03
CA GLY A 10 12.27 14.91 8.49
C GLY A 10 13.03 13.94 7.58
N VAL A 11 13.03 12.65 7.91
CA VAL A 11 13.63 11.61 7.08
C VAL A 11 12.88 11.47 5.75
N TRP A 12 11.55 11.52 5.78
CA TRP A 12 10.76 11.48 4.56
C TRP A 12 10.97 12.71 3.66
N GLU A 13 11.08 13.90 4.25
CA GLU A 13 11.38 15.13 3.53
C GLU A 13 12.74 15.06 2.81
N GLU A 14 13.75 14.48 3.47
CA GLU A 14 15.06 14.21 2.88
C GLU A 14 14.96 13.24 1.70
N ILE A 15 14.26 12.11 1.87
CA ILE A 15 14.03 11.13 0.79
C ILE A 15 13.34 11.77 -0.42
N VAL A 16 12.30 12.58 -0.17
CA VAL A 16 11.56 13.29 -1.23
C VAL A 16 12.48 14.24 -2.00
N LYS A 17 13.34 14.98 -1.28
CA LYS A 17 14.29 15.93 -1.88
C LYS A 17 15.36 15.21 -2.69
N GLU A 18 16.02 14.20 -2.14
CA GLU A 18 17.12 13.49 -2.79
C GLU A 18 16.68 12.74 -4.03
N ASN A 19 15.51 12.10 -3.99
CA ASN A 19 14.98 11.29 -5.08
C ASN A 19 14.06 12.08 -6.04
N GLN A 20 13.91 13.40 -5.84
CA GLN A 20 13.07 14.29 -6.65
C GLN A 20 11.62 13.76 -6.79
N LEU A 21 11.06 13.32 -5.66
CA LEU A 21 9.72 12.77 -5.56
C LEU A 21 8.66 13.88 -5.54
N GLN A 22 7.39 13.49 -5.67
CA GLN A 22 6.28 14.40 -5.41
C GLN A 22 6.34 14.91 -3.97
N LYS A 23 6.09 16.22 -3.79
CA LYS A 23 6.07 16.85 -2.47
C LYS A 23 4.86 16.34 -1.67
N THR A 24 5.12 15.37 -0.81
CA THR A 24 4.13 14.72 0.04
C THR A 24 4.63 14.70 1.49
N SER A 25 3.72 14.78 2.46
CA SER A 25 4.08 14.55 3.86
C SER A 25 3.94 13.06 4.20
N LEU A 26 4.71 12.61 5.20
CA LEU A 26 4.74 11.21 5.60
C LEU A 26 3.36 10.71 6.05
N GLN A 27 2.55 11.56 6.69
CA GLN A 27 1.22 11.19 7.18
C GLN A 27 0.18 11.07 6.06
N VAL A 28 0.42 11.70 4.90
CA VAL A 28 -0.47 11.62 3.74
C VAL A 28 -0.23 10.30 2.98
N VAL A 29 1.02 9.89 2.82
CA VAL A 29 1.38 8.66 2.09
C VAL A 29 1.45 7.42 2.98
N GLY A 30 1.64 7.62 4.29
CA GLY A 30 1.85 6.59 5.30
C GLY A 30 0.66 6.41 6.22
N ASN A 31 -0.16 5.39 5.95
CA ASN A 31 -1.28 5.01 6.82
C ASN A 31 -0.85 3.90 7.79
N TRP A 32 -0.12 4.28 8.85
CA TRP A 32 0.59 3.33 9.72
C TRP A 32 -0.32 2.54 10.64
N TRP A 33 -1.32 3.17 11.26
CA TRP A 33 -2.31 2.46 12.09
C TRP A 33 -3.02 1.37 11.28
N PHE A 34 -3.35 1.65 10.02
CA PHE A 34 -4.02 0.69 9.14
C PHE A 34 -3.09 -0.47 8.78
N THR A 35 -1.81 -0.17 8.53
CA THR A 35 -0.79 -1.18 8.28
C THR A 35 -0.66 -2.11 9.48
N ASP A 36 -0.62 -1.56 10.70
CA ASP A 36 -0.57 -2.35 11.93
C ASP A 36 -1.82 -3.19 12.14
N ALA A 37 -3.01 -2.61 11.93
CA ALA A 37 -4.27 -3.34 12.02
C ALA A 37 -4.36 -4.51 11.03
N LYS A 38 -3.77 -4.38 9.83
CA LYS A 38 -3.81 -5.44 8.80
C LYS A 38 -2.72 -6.49 8.95
N LEU A 39 -1.51 -6.11 9.36
CA LEU A 39 -0.40 -7.05 9.51
C LEU A 39 -0.39 -7.75 10.87
N SER A 40 -0.98 -7.13 11.90
CA SER A 40 -1.12 -7.72 13.25
C SER A 40 -2.41 -8.55 13.39
N ALA A 41 -3.28 -8.55 12.38
CA ALA A 41 -4.47 -9.38 12.39
C ALA A 41 -4.06 -10.87 12.48
N PRO A 42 -4.79 -11.69 13.26
CA PRO A 42 -4.54 -13.13 13.30
C PRO A 42 -4.51 -13.72 11.89
N LEU A 43 -3.72 -14.79 11.67
CA LEU A 43 -3.49 -15.45 10.37
C LEU A 43 -4.76 -15.80 9.54
N GLN A 44 -5.95 -15.70 10.12
CA GLN A 44 -7.24 -15.98 9.51
C GLN A 44 -7.90 -14.70 9.01
N VAL A 45 -7.27 -14.02 8.05
CA VAL A 45 -8.01 -13.03 7.25
C VAL A 45 -9.17 -13.77 6.58
N PRO A 46 -10.44 -13.40 6.82
CA PRO A 46 -11.58 -14.13 6.27
C PRO A 46 -11.49 -14.20 4.74
N LEU A 47 -11.53 -15.41 4.20
CA LEU A 47 -11.62 -15.60 2.75
C LEU A 47 -13.06 -15.33 2.31
N LEU A 48 -13.20 -14.48 1.29
CA LEU A 48 -14.50 -14.16 0.69
C LEU A 48 -14.71 -14.98 -0.58
N SER A 49 -15.96 -15.33 -0.88
CA SER A 49 -16.33 -16.04 -2.10
C SER A 49 -16.68 -15.07 -3.23
N MET A 50 -16.19 -15.36 -4.43
CA MET A 50 -16.54 -14.66 -5.67
C MET A 50 -17.65 -15.35 -6.46
N ASN A 51 -18.29 -16.40 -5.93
CA ASN A 51 -19.26 -17.21 -6.68
C ASN A 51 -20.42 -16.37 -7.23
N LYS A 52 -21.08 -15.57 -6.39
CA LYS A 52 -22.17 -14.69 -6.83
C LYS A 52 -21.76 -13.79 -8.00
N SER A 53 -20.60 -13.15 -7.91
CA SER A 53 -20.10 -12.28 -8.97
C SER A 53 -19.83 -13.03 -10.28
N LYS A 54 -19.23 -14.22 -10.20
CA LYS A 54 -18.96 -15.08 -11.37
C LYS A 54 -20.26 -15.59 -12.01
N GLU A 55 -21.23 -16.03 -11.19
CA GLU A 55 -22.56 -16.47 -11.62
C GLU A 55 -23.33 -15.35 -12.34
N HIS A 56 -23.07 -14.08 -11.97
CA HIS A 56 -23.68 -12.90 -12.58
C HIS A 56 -22.78 -12.24 -13.66
N GLY A 57 -21.80 -12.99 -14.21
CA GLY A 57 -21.04 -12.58 -15.39
C GLY A 57 -19.75 -11.80 -15.12
N PHE A 58 -19.36 -11.54 -13.87
CA PHE A 58 -18.07 -10.93 -13.55
C PHE A 58 -16.97 -11.99 -13.45
N LEU A 59 -16.22 -12.17 -14.54
CA LEU A 59 -15.15 -13.17 -14.66
C LEU A 59 -13.74 -12.58 -14.49
N GLY A 60 -13.63 -11.28 -14.22
CA GLY A 60 -12.35 -10.60 -14.03
C GLY A 60 -11.63 -11.09 -12.77
N PHE A 61 -10.37 -11.46 -12.91
CA PHE A 61 -9.49 -11.79 -11.79
C PHE A 61 -8.10 -11.17 -11.97
N ARG A 62 -7.31 -11.19 -10.90
CA ARG A 62 -5.90 -10.81 -10.90
C ARG A 62 -5.10 -11.85 -10.14
N ASN A 63 -3.88 -12.10 -10.60
CA ASN A 63 -2.88 -12.74 -9.76
C ASN A 63 -2.41 -11.72 -8.72
N SER A 64 -2.65 -11.98 -7.44
CA SER A 64 -2.36 -11.02 -6.36
C SER A 64 -0.87 -10.66 -6.25
N ARG A 65 0.04 -11.61 -6.49
CA ARG A 65 1.50 -11.36 -6.46
C ARG A 65 1.90 -10.37 -7.55
N ASN A 66 1.45 -10.62 -8.77
CA ASN A 66 1.75 -9.74 -9.90
C ASN A 66 1.09 -8.37 -9.70
N SER A 67 -0.16 -8.34 -9.22
CA SER A 67 -0.86 -7.09 -8.93
C SER A 67 -0.13 -6.26 -7.87
N PHE A 68 0.42 -6.90 -6.83
CA PHE A 68 1.19 -6.20 -5.79
C PHE A 68 2.42 -5.50 -6.38
N VAL A 69 3.19 -6.20 -7.21
CA VAL A 69 4.33 -5.62 -7.93
C VAL A 69 3.89 -4.48 -8.85
N THR A 70 2.82 -4.66 -9.64
CA THR A 70 2.27 -3.59 -10.50
C THR A 70 1.94 -2.32 -9.71
N TRP A 71 1.36 -2.43 -8.52
CA TRP A 71 1.03 -1.26 -7.71
C TRP A 71 2.28 -0.59 -7.13
N ILE A 72 3.31 -1.35 -6.73
CA ILE A 72 4.61 -0.78 -6.33
C ILE A 72 5.23 -0.02 -7.51
N ASP A 73 5.32 -0.65 -8.67
CA ASP A 73 5.89 -0.04 -9.88
C ASP A 73 5.13 1.22 -10.29
N LYS A 74 3.81 1.22 -10.14
CA LYS A 74 2.99 2.41 -10.37
C LYS A 74 3.38 3.53 -9.40
N MET A 75 3.49 3.27 -8.10
CA MET A 75 3.89 4.30 -7.13
C MET A 75 5.28 4.90 -7.45
N LYS A 76 6.21 4.07 -7.93
CA LYS A 76 7.52 4.51 -8.43
C LYS A 76 7.42 5.35 -9.70
N ALA A 77 6.64 4.91 -10.68
CA ALA A 77 6.43 5.62 -11.94
C ALA A 77 5.83 7.02 -11.72
N TYR A 78 4.97 7.17 -10.71
CA TYR A 78 4.41 8.47 -10.30
C TYR A 78 5.33 9.25 -9.33
N LYS A 79 6.53 8.75 -9.03
CA LYS A 79 7.50 9.37 -8.12
C LYS A 79 6.92 9.66 -6.73
N ILE A 80 6.12 8.75 -6.19
CA ILE A 80 5.63 8.84 -4.80
C ILE A 80 6.64 8.18 -3.86
N VAL A 81 7.28 7.11 -4.31
CA VAL A 81 8.40 6.43 -3.66
C VAL A 81 9.54 6.27 -4.69
N PRO A 82 10.80 6.08 -4.26
CA PRO A 82 11.92 5.79 -5.15
C PRO A 82 11.78 4.45 -5.92
#